data_AF-A0A1V1PIQ5-F1
#
_entry.id   AF-A0A1V1PIQ5-F1
#
_cell.length_a   1.000
_cell.length_b   1.000
_cell.length_c   1.000
_cell.angle_alpha   90.00
_cell.angle_beta   90.00
_cell.angle_gamma   90.00
#
_symmetry.space_group_name_H-M   'P 1'
#
loop_
_entity.id
_entity.type
_entity.pdbx_description
1 polymer ?
#
loop_
_entity_poly.entity_id
_entity_poly.type
_entity_poly.pdbx_seq_one_letter_code
_entity_poly.pdbx_strand_id
1 'polypeptide(L)'
;MKKQIVILTILFILTNINTAFSLESYDYYINPIYQHLINQNQIRIERPIRSGLRSVTCNSYEEFKEAVKTRYNQRITQFKIQLKYDFVFSDVKNIVAQVHDEIMGEDDYLRFTFTSRKTTMNGYDSNVEVIFTMKYLTTAEQEQQVNDRVAEILNEIISQDMTYEEIEKAIHDWVVKNVQYDTSGQEHSAYAALFLGKTVCQGYALLMYKMLTEAGIETKIIDGTADDGSHAWNMVNICGNWFHVDATWNDPIPDQPDRVLYTYYNLNDSQIEGDHTWERSLFPLATTEYFEGEICANTFTIVGQIITDLPGYETGVKGAAIDLYGPDMSTTSDSDGNFTLAQVPEIEVDYLLKISAPNFRSYTQALSSVPARLDLGIIKLEIGVMAGTFSQEELDLAIMQAVEQKNYVISQKIAELDALVTENDSLSQTYLSLLADYSQLDTAHSEMTSLYSSLNQTYKALSNDYTQLNAQYSDIIDDYNVLSSENDDLNNWVTIFDIHNDRQIGIHEAINALKCATQMPQ
;
A
#
# COMPACT_ATOMS: atom_id res chain seq x y z
N MET A 1 1.28 -59.96 27.71
CA MET A 1 1.51 -58.72 28.50
C MET A 1 2.69 -57.89 27.97
N LYS A 2 3.95 -58.34 27.97
CA LYS A 2 5.09 -57.50 27.53
C LYS A 2 5.00 -57.00 26.07
N LYS A 3 4.53 -57.81 25.12
CA LYS A 3 4.31 -57.37 23.71
C LYS A 3 3.16 -56.36 23.54
N GLN A 4 2.09 -56.47 24.33
CA GLN A 4 0.97 -55.52 24.29
C GLN A 4 1.34 -54.17 24.91
N ILE A 5 2.18 -54.15 25.95
CA ILE A 5 2.67 -52.91 26.55
C ILE A 5 3.61 -52.17 25.57
N VAL A 6 4.47 -52.88 24.84
CA VAL A 6 5.33 -52.26 23.82
C VAL A 6 4.51 -51.68 22.66
N ILE A 7 3.48 -52.38 22.18
CA ILE A 7 2.58 -51.87 21.12
C ILE A 7 1.77 -50.67 21.60
N LEU A 8 1.26 -50.67 22.84
CA LEU A 8 0.58 -49.52 23.44
C LEU A 8 1.53 -48.33 23.66
N THR A 9 2.79 -48.57 23.99
CA THR A 9 3.80 -47.50 24.15
C THR A 9 4.19 -46.90 22.80
N ILE A 10 4.31 -47.73 21.75
CA ILE A 10 4.57 -47.27 20.37
C ILE A 10 3.34 -46.55 19.80
N LEU A 11 2.11 -47.02 20.06
CA LEU A 11 0.88 -46.29 19.71
C LEU A 11 0.79 -44.96 20.47
N PHE A 12 1.14 -44.92 21.76
CA PHE A 12 1.12 -43.69 22.56
C PHE A 12 2.20 -42.69 22.10
N ILE A 13 3.34 -43.17 21.61
CA ILE A 13 4.37 -42.31 20.98
C ILE A 13 3.86 -41.83 19.60
N LEU A 14 3.22 -42.67 18.80
CA LEU A 14 2.69 -42.30 17.48
C LEU A 14 1.44 -41.39 17.54
N THR A 15 0.61 -41.47 18.59
CA THR A 15 -0.53 -40.56 18.79
C THR A 15 -0.14 -39.24 19.47
N ASN A 16 1.07 -39.13 20.03
CA ASN A 16 1.60 -37.90 20.64
C ASN A 16 2.68 -37.21 19.80
N ILE A 17 3.02 -37.72 18.61
CA ILE A 17 3.77 -36.96 17.60
C ILE A 17 2.76 -36.07 16.85
N ASN A 18 2.20 -35.09 17.56
CA ASN A 18 1.84 -33.81 16.95
C ASN A 18 3.13 -32.99 16.82
N THR A 19 4.13 -33.51 16.09
CA THR A 19 5.15 -32.62 15.56
C THR A 19 4.48 -31.91 14.40
N ALA A 20 3.79 -30.81 14.69
CA ALA A 20 3.52 -29.81 13.67
C ALA A 20 4.89 -29.47 13.07
N PHE A 21 5.14 -29.95 11.85
CA PHE A 21 6.33 -29.57 11.12
C PHE A 21 6.20 -28.06 10.91
N SER A 22 7.05 -27.29 11.59
CA SER A 22 7.11 -25.86 11.39
C SER A 22 7.51 -25.61 9.94
N LEU A 23 6.61 -25.01 9.18
CA LEU A 23 6.85 -24.61 7.81
C LEU A 23 7.71 -23.35 7.83
N GLU A 24 8.69 -23.27 6.92
CA GLU A 24 9.54 -22.10 6.75
C GLU A 24 9.35 -21.54 5.34
N SER A 25 9.19 -20.22 5.26
CA SER A 25 9.08 -19.49 4.00
C SER A 25 9.84 -18.16 4.10
N TYR A 26 10.21 -17.60 2.96
CA TYR A 26 10.86 -16.32 2.87
C TYR A 26 10.27 -15.49 1.72
N ASP A 27 10.26 -14.18 1.93
CA ASP A 27 9.84 -13.20 0.94
C ASP A 27 10.90 -12.09 0.81
N TYR A 28 11.07 -11.60 -0.40
CA TYR A 28 11.97 -10.49 -0.71
C TYR A 28 11.22 -9.49 -1.58
N TYR A 29 11.27 -8.24 -1.16
CA TYR A 29 10.70 -7.12 -1.91
C TYR A 29 11.78 -6.06 -2.11
N ILE A 30 11.96 -5.63 -3.35
CA ILE A 30 12.76 -4.46 -3.71
C ILE A 30 11.76 -3.46 -4.26
N ASN A 31 11.77 -2.25 -3.70
CA ASN A 31 10.93 -1.19 -4.22
C ASN A 31 11.31 -0.90 -5.68
N PRO A 32 10.36 -0.92 -6.63
CA PRO A 32 10.60 -0.68 -8.05
C PRO A 32 11.42 0.57 -8.35
N ILE A 33 11.29 1.63 -7.55
CA ILE A 33 12.08 2.87 -7.66
C ILE A 33 13.59 2.57 -7.61
N TYR A 34 14.00 1.61 -6.78
CA TYR A 34 15.41 1.28 -6.51
C TYR A 34 15.91 0.02 -7.20
N GLN A 35 15.10 -0.61 -8.06
CA GLN A 35 15.45 -1.89 -8.69
C GLN A 35 16.73 -1.83 -9.54
N HIS A 36 17.08 -0.64 -10.03
CA HIS A 36 18.31 -0.38 -10.79
C HIS A 36 19.54 -0.14 -9.91
N LEU A 37 19.36 0.18 -8.63
CA LEU A 37 20.42 0.46 -7.66
C LEU A 37 20.71 -0.73 -6.73
N ILE A 38 19.71 -1.58 -6.46
CA ILE A 38 19.77 -2.64 -5.46
C ILE A 38 19.64 -4.02 -6.12
N ASN A 39 20.60 -4.90 -5.86
CA ASN A 39 20.57 -6.29 -6.37
C ASN A 39 20.06 -7.27 -5.30
N GLN A 40 19.18 -8.19 -5.68
CA GLN A 40 18.66 -9.26 -4.79
C GLN A 40 19.76 -10.05 -4.05
N ASN A 41 20.92 -10.26 -4.67
CA ASN A 41 22.05 -10.96 -4.04
C ASN A 41 22.62 -10.21 -2.81
N GLN A 42 22.50 -8.88 -2.76
CA GLN A 42 22.93 -8.07 -1.61
C GLN A 42 21.99 -8.19 -0.41
N ILE A 43 20.70 -8.49 -0.64
CA ILE A 43 19.68 -8.65 0.41
C ILE A 43 19.69 -10.09 0.96
N ARG A 44 20.05 -11.06 0.12
CA ARG A 44 19.98 -12.50 0.46
C ARG A 44 20.89 -12.90 1.62
N ILE A 45 22.03 -12.24 1.77
CA ILE A 45 23.14 -12.62 2.69
C ILE A 45 22.89 -12.17 4.14
N GLU A 46 22.05 -11.16 4.38
CA GLU A 46 21.78 -10.66 5.73
C GLU A 46 20.94 -11.66 6.52
N ARG A 47 21.50 -12.18 7.63
CA ARG A 47 20.77 -13.04 8.57
C ARG A 47 20.12 -12.15 9.65
N PRO A 48 18.81 -12.27 9.89
CA PRO A 48 18.16 -11.49 10.93
C PRO A 48 18.75 -11.85 12.30
N ILE A 49 19.01 -10.84 13.14
CA ILE A 49 19.47 -11.04 14.51
C ILE A 49 18.25 -11.48 15.32
N ARG A 50 18.04 -12.79 15.44
CA ARG A 50 16.85 -13.35 16.12
C ARG A 50 16.87 -13.16 17.65
N SER A 51 18.06 -12.96 18.22
CA SER A 51 18.28 -12.80 19.66
C SER A 51 17.82 -11.42 20.14
N GLY A 52 16.84 -11.36 21.05
CA GLY A 52 16.46 -10.15 21.78
C GLY A 52 15.37 -9.28 21.13
N LEU A 53 14.85 -9.65 19.95
CA LEU A 53 13.71 -8.94 19.33
C LEU A 53 12.43 -9.19 20.14
N ARG A 54 11.84 -8.10 20.67
CA ARG A 54 10.51 -8.16 21.29
C ARG A 54 9.47 -8.47 20.23
N SER A 55 8.65 -9.49 20.48
CA SER A 55 7.54 -9.87 19.61
C SER A 55 6.27 -9.14 20.02
N VAL A 56 5.53 -8.61 19.04
CA VAL A 56 4.12 -8.26 19.24
C VAL A 56 3.26 -9.38 18.71
N THR A 57 2.19 -9.74 19.41
CA THR A 57 1.22 -10.74 18.96
C THR A 57 0.01 -10.03 18.37
N CYS A 58 -0.36 -10.37 17.14
CA CYS A 58 -1.51 -9.83 16.41
C CYS A 58 -2.54 -10.93 16.22
N ASN A 59 -3.79 -10.68 16.59
CA ASN A 59 -4.91 -11.62 16.56
C ASN A 59 -5.93 -11.28 15.45
N SER A 60 -5.56 -10.38 14.53
CA SER A 60 -6.34 -10.04 13.34
C SER A 60 -5.43 -9.46 12.26
N TYR A 61 -5.95 -9.34 11.04
CA TYR A 61 -5.30 -8.64 9.92
C TYR A 61 -5.03 -7.17 10.26
N GLU A 62 -6.01 -6.46 10.83
CA GLU A 62 -5.87 -5.04 11.19
C GLU A 62 -4.81 -4.81 12.27
N GLU A 63 -4.75 -5.66 13.31
CA GLU A 63 -3.68 -5.60 14.31
C GLU A 63 -2.30 -5.85 13.67
N PHE A 64 -2.24 -6.70 12.65
CA PHE A 64 -1.00 -6.95 11.93
C PHE A 64 -0.60 -5.75 11.07
N LYS A 65 -1.53 -5.20 10.27
CA LYS A 65 -1.30 -4.01 9.44
C LYS A 65 -0.78 -2.85 10.29
N GLU A 66 -1.46 -2.53 11.38
CA GLU A 66 -1.11 -1.41 12.24
C GLU A 66 0.25 -1.63 12.94
N ALA A 67 0.54 -2.87 13.37
CA ALA A 67 1.83 -3.22 13.95
C ALA A 67 2.98 -3.07 12.95
N VAL A 68 2.77 -3.40 11.68
CA VAL A 68 3.77 -3.21 10.61
C VAL A 68 3.92 -1.72 10.29
N LYS A 69 2.81 -1.00 10.07
CA LYS A 69 2.77 0.45 9.77
C LYS A 69 3.53 1.26 10.81
N THR A 70 3.23 1.04 12.09
CA THR A 70 3.92 1.71 13.21
C THR A 70 5.44 1.57 13.10
N ARG A 71 5.93 0.38 12.75
CA ARG A 71 7.38 0.09 12.71
C ARG A 71 8.05 0.63 11.46
N TYR A 72 7.33 0.68 10.34
CA TYR A 72 7.79 1.33 9.11
C TYR A 72 7.97 2.84 9.37
N ASN A 73 6.98 3.48 10.01
CA ASN A 73 7.03 4.90 10.36
C ASN A 73 8.15 5.20 11.35
N GLN A 74 8.42 4.30 12.30
CA GLN A 74 9.55 4.41 13.24
C GLN A 74 10.92 4.05 12.62
N ARG A 75 10.97 3.71 11.32
CA ARG A 75 12.19 3.28 10.60
C ARG A 75 12.91 2.12 11.30
N ILE A 76 12.17 1.21 11.94
CA ILE A 76 12.75 0.04 12.59
C ILE A 76 13.24 -0.93 11.52
N THR A 77 14.53 -1.24 11.56
CA THR A 77 15.21 -2.04 10.52
C THR A 77 15.07 -3.55 10.75
N GLN A 78 14.84 -4.01 11.97
CA GLN A 78 14.54 -5.41 12.27
C GLN A 78 13.50 -5.54 13.36
N PHE A 79 12.46 -6.33 13.11
CA PHE A 79 11.41 -6.56 14.10
C PHE A 79 10.67 -7.88 13.87
N LYS A 80 9.93 -8.29 14.90
CA LYS A 80 9.25 -9.56 14.95
C LYS A 80 7.78 -9.39 15.32
N ILE A 81 6.92 -10.07 14.58
CA ILE A 81 5.47 -10.11 14.83
C ILE A 81 5.03 -11.57 14.84
N GLN A 82 4.19 -11.92 15.82
CA GLN A 82 3.54 -13.22 15.95
C GLN A 82 2.10 -13.08 15.45
N LEU A 83 1.77 -13.73 14.33
CA LEU A 83 0.40 -13.83 13.84
C LEU A 83 -0.31 -14.97 14.56
N LYS A 84 -1.48 -14.71 15.12
CA LYS A 84 -2.29 -15.68 15.85
C LYS A 84 -3.80 -15.50 15.59
N TYR A 85 -4.21 -15.74 14.35
CA TYR A 85 -5.61 -15.65 13.89
C TYR A 85 -5.87 -16.63 12.76
N ASP A 86 -7.11 -16.75 12.30
CA ASP A 86 -7.48 -17.77 11.32
C ASP A 86 -6.91 -17.47 9.92
N PHE A 87 -6.05 -18.36 9.42
CA PHE A 87 -5.44 -18.38 8.08
C PHE A 87 -4.66 -19.69 7.90
N VAL A 88 -4.40 -20.09 6.66
CA VAL A 88 -3.47 -21.19 6.35
C VAL A 88 -2.07 -20.68 6.06
N PHE A 89 -1.03 -21.44 6.41
CA PHE A 89 0.37 -21.00 6.28
C PHE A 89 0.74 -20.58 4.85
N SER A 90 0.14 -21.20 3.83
CA SER A 90 0.38 -20.86 2.42
C SER A 90 0.05 -19.40 2.07
N ASP A 91 -0.86 -18.76 2.82
CA ASP A 91 -1.36 -17.42 2.51
C ASP A 91 -0.51 -16.32 3.15
N VAL A 92 0.36 -16.66 4.11
CA VAL A 92 1.13 -15.67 4.89
C VAL A 92 1.95 -14.75 4.00
N LYS A 93 2.49 -15.27 2.89
CA LYS A 93 3.23 -14.45 1.92
C LYS A 93 2.34 -13.38 1.29
N ASN A 94 1.12 -13.75 0.89
CA ASN A 94 0.16 -12.82 0.30
C ASN A 94 -0.33 -11.81 1.32
N ILE A 95 -0.60 -12.24 2.55
CA ILE A 95 -0.97 -11.36 3.67
C ILE A 95 0.13 -10.31 3.92
N VAL A 96 1.40 -10.73 3.94
CA VAL A 96 2.57 -9.85 4.14
C VAL A 96 2.78 -8.90 2.95
N ALA A 97 2.45 -9.32 1.73
CA ALA A 97 2.47 -8.47 0.53
C ALA A 97 1.33 -7.45 0.55
N GLN A 98 0.09 -7.89 0.83
CA GLN A 98 -1.08 -7.01 0.89
C GLN A 98 -0.90 -5.90 1.94
N VAL A 99 -0.45 -6.23 3.15
CA VAL A 99 -0.15 -5.22 4.19
C VAL A 99 0.91 -4.24 3.72
N HIS A 100 1.91 -4.71 2.96
CA HIS A 100 2.94 -3.83 2.42
C HIS A 100 2.36 -2.84 1.42
N ASP A 101 1.60 -3.35 0.45
CA ASP A 101 1.03 -2.55 -0.63
C ASP A 101 0.04 -1.51 -0.09
N GLU A 102 -0.81 -1.89 0.88
CA GLU A 102 -1.71 -0.96 1.57
C GLU A 102 -0.93 0.15 2.30
N ILE A 103 0.13 -0.19 3.05
CA ILE A 103 0.94 0.82 3.75
C ILE A 103 1.64 1.76 2.77
N MET A 104 2.17 1.24 1.66
CA MET A 104 2.85 2.05 0.65
C MET A 104 1.88 2.91 -0.17
N GLY A 105 0.63 2.49 -0.33
CA GLY A 105 -0.42 3.30 -0.97
C GLY A 105 -1.00 4.40 -0.09
N GLU A 106 -0.86 4.29 1.23
CA GLU A 106 -1.33 5.29 2.21
C GLU A 106 -0.29 6.39 2.52
N ASP A 107 0.99 6.18 2.24
CA ASP A 107 2.09 7.09 2.64
C ASP A 107 3.15 7.20 1.53
N ASP A 108 3.01 8.25 0.70
CA ASP A 108 3.93 8.55 -0.40
C ASP A 108 5.37 8.73 0.09
N TYR A 109 5.58 9.44 1.21
CA TYR A 109 6.92 9.71 1.69
C TYR A 109 7.63 8.41 2.14
N LEU A 110 6.91 7.53 2.82
CA LEU A 110 7.41 6.19 3.15
C LEU A 110 7.64 5.36 1.88
N ARG A 111 6.73 5.39 0.91
CA ARG A 111 6.89 4.72 -0.40
C ARG A 111 8.18 5.12 -1.08
N PHE A 112 8.56 6.39 -1.06
CA PHE A 112 9.79 6.87 -1.67
C PHE A 112 11.03 6.74 -0.78
N THR A 113 10.92 6.48 0.53
CA THR A 113 12.09 6.33 1.41
C THR A 113 12.39 4.89 1.81
N PHE A 114 11.45 3.96 1.60
CA PHE A 114 11.65 2.53 1.76
C PHE A 114 12.31 1.92 0.53
N THR A 115 13.39 1.15 0.71
CA THR A 115 14.17 0.62 -0.42
C THR A 115 13.97 -0.88 -0.63
N SER A 116 14.03 -1.68 0.45
CA SER A 116 13.84 -3.12 0.34
C SER A 116 13.49 -3.80 1.66
N ARG A 117 12.85 -4.96 1.57
CA ARG A 117 12.47 -5.81 2.70
C ARG A 117 12.85 -7.26 2.43
N LYS A 118 13.33 -7.93 3.47
CA LYS A 118 13.35 -9.38 3.59
C LYS A 118 12.44 -9.80 4.74
N THR A 119 11.59 -10.77 4.47
CA THR A 119 10.70 -11.36 5.48
C THR A 119 11.01 -12.84 5.62
N THR A 120 11.16 -13.34 6.85
CA THR A 120 11.19 -14.78 7.13
C THR A 120 9.97 -15.17 7.95
N MET A 121 9.30 -16.24 7.54
CA MET A 121 8.05 -16.72 8.10
C MET A 121 8.26 -18.14 8.59
N ASN A 122 7.94 -18.41 9.86
CA ASN A 122 8.08 -19.74 10.45
C ASN A 122 6.91 -20.07 11.37
N GLY A 123 6.26 -21.22 11.15
CA GLY A 123 5.14 -21.63 11.98
C GLY A 123 4.24 -22.68 11.32
N TYR A 124 2.96 -22.64 11.66
CA TYR A 124 1.92 -23.50 11.13
C TYR A 124 0.62 -22.69 10.98
N ASP A 125 -0.43 -23.30 10.47
CA ASP A 125 -1.73 -22.64 10.28
C ASP A 125 -2.15 -21.88 11.54
N SER A 126 -2.66 -20.67 11.31
CA SER A 126 -3.09 -19.72 12.34
C SER A 126 -2.04 -19.28 13.37
N ASN A 127 -0.77 -19.69 13.25
CA ASN A 127 0.27 -19.37 14.22
C ASN A 127 1.66 -19.28 13.57
N VAL A 128 2.02 -18.07 13.13
CA VAL A 128 3.24 -17.82 12.35
C VAL A 128 4.04 -16.66 12.91
N GLU A 129 5.32 -16.91 13.17
CA GLU A 129 6.30 -15.87 13.47
C GLU A 129 6.79 -15.27 12.16
N VAL A 130 6.66 -13.94 12.04
CA VAL A 130 7.11 -13.16 10.90
C VAL A 130 8.21 -12.21 11.38
N ILE A 131 9.41 -12.34 10.79
CA ILE A 131 10.56 -11.48 11.06
C ILE A 131 10.82 -10.62 9.84
N PHE A 132 10.82 -9.31 10.04
CA PHE A 132 11.10 -8.30 9.04
C PHE A 132 12.54 -7.82 9.16
N THR A 133 13.21 -7.66 8.01
CA THR A 133 14.48 -6.96 7.87
C THR A 133 14.31 -5.92 6.77
N MET A 134 14.36 -4.66 7.16
CA MET A 134 14.00 -3.50 6.35
C MET A 134 15.22 -2.66 6.03
N LYS A 135 15.25 -2.07 4.83
CA LYS A 135 16.18 -1.02 4.44
C LYS A 135 15.41 0.23 4.02
N TYR A 136 15.92 1.37 4.43
CA TYR A 136 15.41 2.70 4.12
C TYR A 136 16.57 3.55 3.60
N LEU A 137 16.26 4.65 2.91
CA LEU A 137 17.26 5.65 2.51
C LEU A 137 17.91 6.32 3.71
N THR A 138 17.13 6.52 4.77
CA THR A 138 17.48 7.32 5.94
C THR A 138 17.17 6.56 7.23
N THR A 139 17.89 6.90 8.29
CA THR A 139 17.64 6.37 9.64
C THR A 139 16.53 7.16 10.35
N ALA A 140 15.99 6.61 11.44
CA ALA A 140 15.04 7.34 12.30
C ALA A 140 15.60 8.67 12.82
N GLU A 141 16.90 8.71 13.13
CA GLU A 141 17.58 9.92 13.61
C GLU A 141 17.68 10.98 12.50
N GLN A 142 18.03 10.56 11.28
CA GLN A 142 18.05 11.47 10.13
C GLN A 142 16.65 12.00 9.80
N GLU A 143 15.61 11.18 9.89
CA GLU A 143 14.24 11.64 9.69
C GLU A 143 13.81 12.64 10.77
N GLN A 144 14.21 12.44 12.03
CA GLN A 144 13.96 13.45 13.06
C GLN A 144 14.71 14.76 12.77
N GLN A 145 15.97 14.68 12.33
CA GLN A 145 16.74 15.87 11.92
C GLN A 145 16.08 16.60 10.75
N VAL A 146 15.52 15.88 9.78
CA VAL A 146 14.74 16.46 8.69
C VAL A 146 13.46 17.12 9.23
N ASN A 147 12.72 16.46 10.12
CA ASN A 147 11.51 17.03 10.75
C ASN A 147 11.81 18.36 11.44
N ASP A 148 12.83 18.38 12.29
CA ASP A 148 13.21 19.55 13.07
C ASP A 148 13.65 20.68 12.14
N ARG A 149 14.48 20.38 11.13
CA ARG A 149 14.97 21.38 10.19
C ARG A 149 13.87 21.94 9.30
N VAL A 150 12.93 21.11 8.84
CA VAL A 150 11.75 21.57 8.09
C VAL A 150 10.93 22.53 8.94
N ALA A 151 10.62 22.19 10.19
CA ALA A 151 9.86 23.06 11.08
C ALA A 151 10.56 24.41 11.33
N GLU A 152 11.89 24.40 11.50
CA GLU A 152 12.69 25.64 11.61
C GLU A 152 12.54 26.52 10.36
N ILE A 153 12.74 25.94 9.16
CA ILE A 153 12.65 26.68 7.90
C ILE A 153 11.25 27.24 7.68
N LEU A 154 10.20 26.45 7.92
CA LEU A 154 8.83 26.89 7.74
C LEU A 154 8.49 28.07 8.66
N ASN A 155 8.99 28.07 9.90
CA ASN A 155 8.83 29.22 10.81
C ASN A 155 9.59 30.48 10.35
N GLU A 156 10.63 30.33 9.51
CA GLU A 156 11.38 31.47 8.96
C GLU A 156 10.71 32.03 7.69
N ILE A 157 10.12 31.18 6.86
CA ILE A 157 9.65 31.57 5.52
C ILE A 157 8.13 31.74 5.41
N ILE A 158 7.34 31.26 6.39
CA ILE A 158 5.87 31.35 6.39
C ILE A 158 5.39 32.27 7.52
N SER A 159 4.42 33.12 7.21
CA SER A 159 3.64 33.88 8.18
C SER A 159 2.16 33.49 8.13
N GLN A 160 1.43 33.77 9.22
CA GLN A 160 0.03 33.34 9.39
C GLN A 160 -0.96 33.98 8.39
N ASP A 161 -0.58 35.10 7.80
CA ASP A 161 -1.36 35.86 6.82
C ASP A 161 -1.10 35.43 5.37
N MET A 162 -0.17 34.50 5.12
CA MET A 162 0.08 33.97 3.78
C MET A 162 -1.05 33.07 3.31
N THR A 163 -1.42 33.25 2.04
CA THR A 163 -2.29 32.34 1.29
C THR A 163 -1.58 31.01 0.98
N TYR A 164 -2.33 29.98 0.57
CA TYR A 164 -1.73 28.73 0.14
C TYR A 164 -0.80 28.89 -1.06
N GLU A 165 -1.11 29.79 -2.00
CA GLU A 165 -0.23 30.13 -3.13
C GLU A 165 1.10 30.73 -2.64
N GLU A 166 1.04 31.69 -1.71
CA GLU A 166 2.24 32.31 -1.14
C GLU A 166 3.09 31.33 -0.32
N ILE A 167 2.44 30.44 0.44
CA ILE A 167 3.11 29.38 1.20
C ILE A 167 3.84 28.42 0.27
N GLU A 168 3.15 27.90 -0.75
CA GLU A 168 3.72 26.97 -1.73
C GLU A 168 4.91 27.62 -2.45
N LYS A 169 4.73 28.86 -2.89
CA LYS A 169 5.76 29.64 -3.57
C LYS A 169 6.98 29.88 -2.67
N ALA A 170 6.77 30.24 -1.40
CA ALA A 170 7.87 30.45 -0.45
C ALA A 170 8.68 29.16 -0.24
N ILE A 171 8.00 28.01 -0.11
CA ILE A 171 8.64 26.70 0.02
C ILE A 171 9.41 26.34 -1.25
N HIS A 172 8.78 26.45 -2.42
CA HIS A 172 9.40 26.20 -3.71
C HIS A 172 10.67 27.03 -3.89
N ASP A 173 10.57 28.35 -3.72
CA ASP A 173 11.69 29.27 -3.88
C ASP A 173 12.81 28.96 -2.88
N TRP A 174 12.47 28.56 -1.66
CA TRP A 174 13.46 28.15 -0.66
C TRP A 174 14.20 26.89 -1.11
N VAL A 175 13.48 25.85 -1.54
CA VAL A 175 14.08 24.59 -1.99
C VAL A 175 15.01 24.84 -3.18
N VAL A 176 14.54 25.55 -4.21
CA VAL A 176 15.34 25.83 -5.42
C VAL A 176 16.58 26.67 -5.11
N LYS A 177 16.52 27.61 -4.15
CA LYS A 177 17.68 28.43 -3.79
C LYS A 177 18.71 27.72 -2.90
N ASN A 178 18.31 26.69 -2.16
CA ASN A 178 19.13 26.09 -1.09
C ASN A 178 19.59 24.66 -1.40
N VAL A 179 19.10 24.07 -2.48
CA VAL A 179 19.44 22.70 -2.88
C VAL A 179 19.98 22.71 -4.31
N GLN A 180 21.11 22.02 -4.53
CA GLN A 180 21.74 21.89 -5.84
C GLN A 180 21.53 20.51 -6.44
N TYR A 181 21.35 20.45 -7.76
CA TYR A 181 21.18 19.17 -8.43
C TYR A 181 22.46 18.31 -8.37
N ASP A 182 22.32 17.10 -7.82
CA ASP A 182 23.40 16.11 -7.77
C ASP A 182 23.58 15.40 -9.11
N THR A 183 24.39 16.00 -9.99
CA THR A 183 24.77 15.41 -11.28
C THR A 183 25.52 14.07 -11.18
N SER A 184 25.97 13.65 -10.00
CA SER A 184 26.59 12.34 -9.78
C SER A 184 25.58 11.20 -9.57
N GLY A 185 24.31 11.54 -9.33
CA GLY A 185 23.24 10.57 -9.19
C GLY A 185 23.30 9.73 -7.90
N GLN A 186 23.90 10.24 -6.82
CA GLN A 186 24.14 9.46 -5.59
C GLN A 186 23.19 9.81 -4.45
N GLU A 187 22.76 11.06 -4.37
CA GLU A 187 22.01 11.56 -3.22
C GLU A 187 20.52 11.64 -3.52
N HIS A 188 19.68 10.83 -2.86
CA HIS A 188 18.23 10.68 -3.18
C HIS A 188 17.26 11.09 -2.07
N SER A 189 17.74 11.64 -0.95
CA SER A 189 16.93 11.85 0.26
C SER A 189 16.72 13.33 0.59
N ALA A 190 15.61 13.66 1.27
CA ALA A 190 15.41 14.99 1.85
C ALA A 190 16.49 15.36 2.88
N TYR A 191 17.07 14.35 3.56
CA TYR A 191 18.24 14.55 4.42
C TYR A 191 19.45 15.07 3.63
N ALA A 192 19.77 14.46 2.49
CA ALA A 192 20.85 14.94 1.63
C ALA A 192 20.56 16.35 1.10
N ALA A 193 19.32 16.62 0.68
CA ALA A 193 18.89 17.95 0.26
C ALA A 193 19.17 19.01 1.33
N LEU A 194 18.76 18.79 2.58
CA LEU A 194 18.91 19.76 3.67
C LEU A 194 20.32 19.86 4.26
N PHE A 195 21.01 18.73 4.43
CA PHE A 195 22.26 18.69 5.19
C PHE A 195 23.52 18.60 4.32
N LEU A 196 23.41 18.07 3.10
CA LEU A 196 24.48 18.10 2.10
C LEU A 196 24.31 19.24 1.09
N GLY A 197 23.12 19.86 1.04
CA GLY A 197 22.80 20.95 0.12
C GLY A 197 22.65 20.48 -1.33
N LYS A 198 22.53 19.17 -1.58
CA LYS A 198 22.42 18.61 -2.92
C LYS A 198 21.70 17.27 -2.95
N THR A 199 20.96 17.01 -4.03
CA THR A 199 20.25 15.74 -4.26
C THR A 199 19.80 15.61 -5.72
N VAL A 200 19.38 14.42 -6.15
CA VAL A 200 18.66 14.21 -7.42
C VAL A 200 17.17 14.51 -7.28
N CYS A 201 16.43 14.41 -8.37
CA CYS A 201 14.99 14.70 -8.44
C CYS A 201 14.15 14.14 -7.29
N GLN A 202 14.41 12.90 -6.89
CA GLN A 202 13.71 12.27 -5.77
C GLN A 202 13.87 13.03 -4.44
N GLY A 203 15.07 13.55 -4.12
CA GLY A 203 15.28 14.28 -2.88
C GLY A 203 14.62 15.67 -2.90
N TYR A 204 14.56 16.33 -4.06
CA TYR A 204 13.75 17.54 -4.23
C TYR A 204 12.29 17.23 -3.95
N ALA A 205 11.74 16.19 -4.59
CA ALA A 205 10.35 15.82 -4.46
C ALA A 205 9.97 15.40 -3.03
N LEU A 206 10.87 14.69 -2.33
CA LEU A 206 10.70 14.32 -0.93
C LEU A 206 10.72 15.55 0.00
N LEU A 207 11.64 16.49 -0.24
CA LEU A 207 11.74 17.71 0.59
C LEU A 207 10.53 18.62 0.39
N MET A 208 10.15 18.87 -0.86
CA MET A 208 8.95 19.63 -1.23
C MET A 208 7.70 19.01 -0.60
N TYR A 209 7.48 17.70 -0.78
CA TYR A 209 6.36 16.98 -0.15
C TYR A 209 6.32 17.24 1.34
N LYS A 210 7.47 17.12 2.02
CA LYS A 210 7.52 17.21 3.46
C LYS A 210 7.28 18.63 3.98
N MET A 211 7.80 19.64 3.29
CA MET A 211 7.60 21.04 3.64
C MET A 211 6.14 21.47 3.39
N LEU A 212 5.56 21.08 2.25
CA LEU A 212 4.19 21.43 1.87
C LEU A 212 3.16 20.75 2.76
N THR A 213 3.32 19.45 3.03
CA THR A 213 2.40 18.70 3.90
C THR A 213 2.41 19.22 5.33
N GLU A 214 3.58 19.57 5.88
CA GLU A 214 3.70 20.22 7.20
C GLU A 214 3.06 21.61 7.21
N ALA A 215 3.11 22.34 6.10
CA ALA A 215 2.43 23.62 5.92
C ALA A 215 0.91 23.50 5.65
N GLY A 216 0.36 22.28 5.65
CA GLY A 216 -1.06 22.01 5.46
C GLY A 216 -1.53 22.00 4.00
N ILE A 217 -0.61 21.93 3.04
CA ILE A 217 -0.90 21.78 1.61
C ILE A 217 -0.85 20.30 1.25
N GLU A 218 -1.98 19.75 0.82
CA GLU A 218 -2.05 18.36 0.37
C GLU A 218 -1.15 18.19 -0.86
N THR A 219 -0.23 17.23 -0.78
CA THR A 219 0.81 17.02 -1.79
C THR A 219 0.96 15.53 -2.07
N LYS A 220 1.28 15.17 -3.31
CA LYS A 220 1.63 13.82 -3.75
C LYS A 220 3.00 13.80 -4.38
N ILE A 221 3.66 12.64 -4.35
CA ILE A 221 4.92 12.42 -5.08
C ILE A 221 4.63 11.54 -6.28
N ILE A 222 4.95 12.03 -7.47
CA ILE A 222 4.83 11.27 -8.71
C ILE A 222 6.13 10.53 -8.99
N ASP A 223 6.02 9.24 -9.30
CA ASP A 223 7.04 8.47 -10.01
C ASP A 223 6.65 8.36 -11.49
N GLY A 224 7.54 8.80 -12.37
CA GLY A 224 7.30 8.79 -13.80
C GLY A 224 8.60 8.84 -14.60
N THR A 225 8.51 9.40 -15.80
CA THR A 225 9.67 9.62 -16.67
C THR A 225 9.65 11.04 -17.22
N ALA A 226 10.83 11.62 -17.40
CA ALA A 226 11.01 12.89 -18.11
C ALA A 226 12.25 12.79 -19.02
N ASP A 227 12.18 13.39 -20.21
CA ASP A 227 13.15 13.25 -21.30
C ASP A 227 13.52 11.78 -21.60
N ASP A 228 14.63 11.29 -21.03
CA ASP A 228 15.22 9.97 -21.32
C ASP A 228 15.39 9.07 -20.07
N GLY A 229 14.82 9.46 -18.92
CA GLY A 229 15.04 8.76 -17.65
C GLY A 229 13.86 8.71 -16.70
N SER A 230 14.02 7.89 -15.64
CA SER A 230 13.13 7.89 -14.48
C SER A 230 13.21 9.24 -13.79
N HIS A 231 12.06 9.80 -13.43
CA HIS A 231 11.97 11.11 -12.79
C HIS A 231 10.93 11.12 -11.67
N ALA A 232 11.08 12.07 -10.74
CA ALA A 232 10.15 12.26 -9.64
C ALA A 232 9.93 13.74 -9.37
N TRP A 233 8.67 14.12 -9.21
CA TRP A 233 8.24 15.50 -8.94
C TRP A 233 6.97 15.49 -8.09
N ASN A 234 6.39 16.66 -7.80
CA ASN A 234 5.22 16.78 -6.91
C ASN A 234 3.94 17.16 -7.66
N MET A 235 2.81 16.74 -7.08
CA MET A 235 1.51 17.36 -7.33
C MET A 235 1.02 18.04 -6.06
N VAL A 236 0.56 19.28 -6.16
CA VAL A 236 0.12 20.11 -5.04
C VAL A 236 -1.34 20.50 -5.21
N ASN A 237 -2.11 20.47 -4.11
CA ASN A 237 -3.50 20.89 -4.09
C ASN A 237 -3.61 22.31 -3.52
N ILE A 238 -3.85 23.28 -4.39
CA ILE A 238 -4.02 24.68 -4.02
C ILE A 238 -5.49 25.05 -4.20
N CYS A 239 -6.15 25.32 -3.07
CA CYS A 239 -7.56 25.76 -3.06
C CYS A 239 -8.52 24.79 -3.80
N GLY A 240 -8.25 23.48 -3.73
CA GLY A 240 -9.07 22.43 -4.35
C GLY A 240 -8.68 22.08 -5.78
N ASN A 241 -7.67 22.74 -6.34
CA ASN A 241 -7.15 22.48 -7.68
C ASN A 241 -5.78 21.81 -7.57
N TRP A 242 -5.59 20.74 -8.33
CA TRP A 242 -4.30 20.05 -8.40
C TRP A 242 -3.42 20.65 -9.49
N PHE A 243 -2.13 20.80 -9.19
CA PHE A 243 -1.12 21.27 -10.12
C PHE A 243 0.17 20.45 -9.99
N HIS A 244 0.93 20.37 -11.07
CA HIS A 244 2.25 19.76 -11.08
C HIS A 244 3.33 20.79 -10.77
N VAL A 245 4.26 20.43 -9.89
CA VAL A 245 5.42 21.24 -9.52
C VAL A 245 6.67 20.38 -9.59
N ASP A 246 7.61 20.76 -10.45
CA ASP A 246 8.92 20.13 -10.52
C ASP A 246 10.02 21.09 -10.08
N ALA A 247 10.34 21.09 -8.79
CA ALA A 247 11.42 21.91 -8.23
C ALA A 247 12.79 21.58 -8.85
N THR A 248 12.99 20.36 -9.38
CA THR A 248 14.26 19.95 -9.99
C THR A 248 14.50 20.69 -11.29
N TRP A 249 13.48 20.76 -12.15
CA TRP A 249 13.58 21.43 -13.44
C TRP A 249 13.38 22.95 -13.34
N ASN A 250 13.01 23.45 -12.15
CA ASN A 250 13.05 24.87 -11.79
C ASN A 250 14.41 25.31 -11.21
N ASP A 251 15.29 24.38 -10.86
CA ASP A 251 16.68 24.66 -10.46
C ASP A 251 17.58 24.84 -11.70
N PRO A 252 18.18 26.03 -11.93
CA PRO A 252 19.04 26.26 -13.08
C PRO A 252 20.31 25.42 -13.02
N ILE A 253 20.62 24.67 -14.09
CA ILE A 253 21.89 23.94 -14.23
C ILE A 253 22.83 24.64 -15.23
N PRO A 254 24.09 24.97 -14.89
CA PRO A 254 24.72 24.82 -13.57
C PRO A 254 24.09 25.77 -12.54
N ASP A 255 24.15 25.37 -11.27
CA ASP A 255 23.55 26.11 -10.14
C ASP A 255 23.93 27.60 -10.18
N GLN A 256 22.90 28.43 -10.04
CA GLN A 256 23.02 29.88 -9.95
C GLN A 256 22.41 30.32 -8.63
N PRO A 257 23.24 30.58 -7.60
CA PRO A 257 22.77 31.08 -6.33
C PRO A 257 21.84 32.27 -6.52
N ASP A 258 20.71 32.26 -5.81
CA ASP A 258 19.64 33.27 -5.83
C ASP A 258 18.76 33.31 -7.09
N ARG A 259 18.92 32.38 -8.05
CA ARG A 259 18.04 32.29 -9.23
C ARG A 259 17.05 31.14 -9.11
N VAL A 260 15.77 31.46 -9.25
CA VAL A 260 14.66 30.49 -9.31
C VAL A 260 13.99 30.59 -10.67
N LEU A 261 13.74 29.45 -11.31
CA LEU A 261 12.88 29.36 -12.50
C LEU A 261 11.46 28.95 -12.09
N TYR A 262 10.50 29.17 -12.98
CA TYR A 262 9.08 28.82 -12.77
C TYR A 262 8.49 28.09 -13.99
N THR A 263 9.35 27.53 -14.84
CA THR A 263 8.93 26.85 -16.08
C THR A 263 8.06 25.64 -15.79
N TYR A 264 8.32 24.94 -14.67
CA TYR A 264 7.56 23.77 -14.23
C TYR A 264 6.87 24.03 -12.88
N TYR A 265 6.40 25.26 -12.69
CA TYR A 265 5.70 25.69 -11.48
C TYR A 265 4.19 25.74 -11.77
N ASN A 266 3.43 24.95 -11.01
CA ASN A 266 1.98 24.82 -11.10
C ASN A 266 1.41 24.57 -12.51
N LEU A 267 1.98 23.60 -13.21
CA LEU A 267 1.49 23.18 -14.52
C LEU A 267 0.25 22.29 -14.41
N ASN A 268 -0.64 22.39 -15.39
CA ASN A 268 -1.72 21.44 -15.58
C ASN A 268 -1.26 20.19 -16.36
N ASP A 269 -2.10 19.17 -16.39
CA ASP A 269 -1.89 17.91 -17.08
C ASP A 269 -1.45 18.06 -18.54
N SER A 270 -2.03 19.03 -19.27
CA SER A 270 -1.76 19.25 -20.70
C SER A 270 -0.46 20.00 -20.96
N GLN A 271 0.01 20.77 -19.98
CA GLN A 271 1.26 21.51 -20.06
C GLN A 271 2.44 20.59 -19.75
N ILE A 272 2.35 19.78 -18.70
CA ILE A 272 3.47 18.94 -18.26
C ILE A 272 3.62 17.64 -19.07
N GLU A 273 2.55 17.14 -19.71
CA GLU A 273 2.64 15.94 -20.57
C GLU A 273 3.51 16.13 -21.83
N GLY A 274 3.94 17.36 -22.13
CA GLY A 274 4.81 17.64 -23.26
C GLY A 274 6.17 16.94 -23.18
N ASP A 275 6.68 16.76 -21.96
CA ASP A 275 8.00 16.17 -21.68
C ASP A 275 8.02 15.24 -20.45
N HIS A 276 6.95 15.21 -19.65
CA HIS A 276 6.77 14.24 -18.57
C HIS A 276 5.73 13.17 -18.92
N THR A 277 5.91 11.98 -18.37
CA THR A 277 4.93 10.88 -18.48
C THR A 277 4.76 10.21 -17.12
N TRP A 278 3.52 9.98 -16.73
CA TRP A 278 3.13 9.30 -15.48
C TRP A 278 1.87 8.47 -15.70
N GLU A 279 1.60 7.54 -14.77
CA GLU A 279 0.34 6.80 -14.78
C GLU A 279 -0.78 7.68 -14.21
N ARG A 280 -1.45 8.42 -15.11
CA ARG A 280 -2.52 9.38 -14.79
C ARG A 280 -3.60 8.79 -13.88
N SER A 281 -3.94 7.51 -14.03
CA SER A 281 -5.02 6.88 -13.26
C SER A 281 -4.72 6.75 -11.76
N LEU A 282 -3.47 6.91 -11.34
CA LEU A 282 -3.05 6.85 -9.93
C LEU A 282 -3.10 8.22 -9.23
N PHE A 283 -3.34 9.31 -9.95
CA PHE A 283 -3.25 10.66 -9.42
C PHE A 283 -4.52 11.49 -9.72
N PRO A 284 -4.81 12.52 -8.91
CA PRO A 284 -5.88 13.49 -9.21
C PRO A 284 -5.65 14.19 -10.54
N LEU A 285 -6.72 14.68 -11.17
CA LEU A 285 -6.62 15.43 -12.43
C LEU A 285 -6.21 16.88 -12.19
N ALA A 286 -5.18 17.35 -12.89
CA ALA A 286 -4.80 18.76 -12.93
C ALA A 286 -5.32 19.42 -14.22
N THR A 287 -6.55 19.94 -14.22
CA THR A 287 -7.17 20.53 -15.42
C THR A 287 -7.17 22.06 -15.46
N THR A 288 -6.84 22.71 -14.35
CA THR A 288 -6.94 24.15 -14.17
C THR A 288 -5.65 24.83 -14.65
N GLU A 289 -5.76 25.91 -15.42
CA GLU A 289 -4.59 26.73 -15.78
C GLU A 289 -4.23 27.65 -14.62
N TYR A 290 -2.94 27.71 -14.27
CA TYR A 290 -2.45 28.47 -13.13
C TYR A 290 -2.22 29.95 -13.49
N PHE A 291 -2.82 30.84 -12.70
CA PHE A 291 -2.55 32.28 -12.72
C PHE A 291 -2.32 32.75 -11.28
N GLU A 292 -1.12 33.27 -11.01
CA GLU A 292 -0.72 33.70 -9.67
C GLU A 292 -1.68 34.75 -9.11
N GLY A 293 -2.21 34.47 -7.91
CA GLY A 293 -3.16 35.32 -7.21
C GLY A 293 -4.61 35.16 -7.67
N GLU A 294 -4.91 34.26 -8.62
CA GLU A 294 -6.28 34.01 -9.11
C GLU A 294 -6.85 32.66 -8.67
N ILE A 295 -6.01 31.71 -8.28
CA ILE A 295 -6.45 30.35 -7.93
C ILE A 295 -7.27 30.35 -6.65
N CYS A 296 -6.76 31.05 -5.64
CA CYS A 296 -7.46 31.21 -4.38
C CYS A 296 -8.40 32.45 -4.36
N ALA A 297 -8.40 33.29 -5.41
CA ALA A 297 -9.25 34.49 -5.50
C ALA A 297 -10.76 34.20 -5.52
N ASN A 298 -11.15 32.94 -5.78
CA ASN A 298 -12.54 32.48 -5.71
C ASN A 298 -12.83 31.61 -4.47
N THR A 299 -11.90 31.53 -3.51
CA THR A 299 -12.05 30.78 -2.26
C THR A 299 -11.66 31.65 -1.06
N PHE A 300 -12.64 32.32 -0.46
CA PHE A 300 -12.48 32.92 0.86
C PHE A 300 -12.63 31.84 1.94
N THR A 301 -11.61 31.69 2.79
CA THR A 301 -11.70 30.98 4.08
C THR A 301 -11.74 32.04 5.18
N ILE A 302 -12.85 32.15 5.90
CA ILE A 302 -12.96 32.98 7.12
C ILE A 302 -13.15 32.04 8.31
N VAL A 303 -12.36 32.27 9.36
CA VAL A 303 -12.36 31.52 10.62
C VAL A 303 -13.16 32.32 11.66
N GLY A 304 -14.25 31.75 12.20
CA GLY A 304 -15.04 32.44 13.23
C GLY A 304 -16.24 31.63 13.75
N GLN A 305 -16.55 31.80 15.04
CA GLN A 305 -17.34 30.87 15.88
C GLN A 305 -18.87 31.08 15.80
N ILE A 306 -19.60 29.96 15.90
CA ILE A 306 -21.07 29.84 15.85
C ILE A 306 -21.76 30.54 17.04
N ILE A 307 -22.77 31.38 16.76
CA ILE A 307 -23.84 31.72 17.71
C ILE A 307 -25.19 31.52 16.99
N THR A 308 -26.07 30.73 17.61
CA THR A 308 -27.41 30.35 17.12
C THR A 308 -28.50 31.17 17.79
N ASP A 309 -29.55 31.57 17.06
CA ASP A 309 -30.97 31.49 17.48
C ASP A 309 -31.98 31.87 16.35
N LEU A 310 -32.83 30.89 15.99
CA LEU A 310 -34.23 30.80 15.48
C LEU A 310 -35.06 32.08 15.11
N PRO A 311 -36.31 32.02 14.52
CA PRO A 311 -36.92 31.21 13.43
C PRO A 311 -37.94 31.99 12.50
N GLY A 312 -38.24 31.46 11.29
CA GLY A 312 -39.56 31.62 10.62
C GLY A 312 -39.62 32.33 9.24
N TYR A 313 -39.86 31.58 8.15
CA TYR A 313 -39.98 32.12 6.79
C TYR A 313 -41.20 31.58 6.01
N GLU A 314 -41.87 32.47 5.27
CA GLU A 314 -42.81 32.17 4.17
C GLU A 314 -42.21 32.63 2.84
N THR A 315 -42.42 31.85 1.78
CA THR A 315 -41.75 32.04 0.50
C THR A 315 -42.35 33.14 -0.39
N GLY A 316 -41.68 34.28 -0.48
CA GLY A 316 -41.86 35.30 -1.54
C GLY A 316 -40.81 36.39 -1.39
N VAL A 317 -40.19 36.86 -2.48
CA VAL A 317 -39.24 37.99 -2.40
C VAL A 317 -39.99 39.22 -1.90
N LYS A 318 -39.83 39.55 -0.61
CA LYS A 318 -40.28 40.80 0.01
C LYS A 318 -39.34 41.15 1.16
N GLY A 319 -38.59 42.23 0.93
CA GLY A 319 -37.75 42.89 1.94
C GLY A 319 -36.40 42.22 2.15
N ALA A 320 -35.36 42.75 1.49
CA ALA A 320 -34.07 42.79 2.16
C ALA A 320 -34.20 43.85 3.26
N ALA A 321 -34.21 43.45 4.53
CA ALA A 321 -33.97 44.37 5.63
C ALA A 321 -32.45 44.45 5.77
N ILE A 322 -31.87 45.60 5.41
CA ILE A 322 -30.46 45.90 5.65
C ILE A 322 -30.40 46.49 7.07
N ASP A 323 -30.13 45.66 8.08
CA ASP A 323 -29.88 46.14 9.44
C ASP A 323 -28.38 46.31 9.64
N LEU A 324 -27.91 47.56 9.56
CA LEU A 324 -26.52 47.92 9.84
C LEU A 324 -26.31 47.97 11.37
N TYR A 325 -25.54 47.03 11.94
CA TYR A 325 -25.12 47.09 13.35
C TYR A 325 -23.59 47.13 13.50
N GLY A 326 -23.12 48.02 14.38
CA GLY A 326 -21.71 48.18 14.75
C GLY A 326 -21.54 49.21 15.87
N PRO A 327 -20.54 49.10 16.77
CA PRO A 327 -20.49 49.85 18.02
C PRO A 327 -20.22 51.36 17.91
N ASP A 328 -20.05 51.92 16.70
CA ASP A 328 -19.71 53.34 16.49
C ASP A 328 -20.10 53.89 15.10
N MET A 329 -21.23 53.41 14.52
CA MET A 329 -21.69 53.92 13.22
C MET A 329 -22.41 55.27 13.35
N SER A 330 -21.74 56.35 12.96
CA SER A 330 -22.41 57.61 12.60
C SER A 330 -22.74 57.60 11.11
N THR A 331 -23.93 57.10 10.75
CA THR A 331 -24.45 57.25 9.40
C THR A 331 -24.94 58.68 9.22
N THR A 332 -24.26 59.50 8.42
CA THR A 332 -24.82 60.76 7.92
C THR A 332 -25.23 60.56 6.46
N SER A 333 -26.53 60.60 6.18
CA SER A 333 -27.06 60.75 4.82
C SER A 333 -26.98 62.22 4.42
N ASP A 334 -26.43 62.53 3.24
CA ASP A 334 -26.53 63.88 2.69
C ASP A 334 -27.94 64.16 2.14
N SER A 335 -28.18 65.39 1.66
CA SER A 335 -29.48 65.82 1.12
C SER A 335 -29.90 65.10 -0.16
N ASP A 336 -28.98 64.33 -0.76
CA ASP A 336 -29.18 63.62 -2.03
C ASP A 336 -29.35 62.11 -1.80
N GLY A 337 -29.29 61.63 -0.54
CA GLY A 337 -29.51 60.25 -0.16
C GLY A 337 -28.26 59.36 -0.21
N ASN A 338 -27.06 59.95 -0.29
CA ASN A 338 -25.80 59.18 -0.32
C ASN A 338 -25.32 58.82 1.09
N PHE A 339 -24.67 57.66 1.21
CA PHE A 339 -24.10 57.16 2.46
C PHE A 339 -22.59 57.39 2.50
N THR A 340 -22.08 57.86 3.64
CA THR A 340 -20.63 58.01 3.88
C THR A 340 -20.21 57.03 4.98
N LEU A 341 -19.31 56.10 4.66
CA LEU A 341 -18.77 55.13 5.62
C LEU A 341 -17.39 55.60 6.11
N ALA A 342 -17.30 56.02 7.37
CA ALA A 342 -16.08 56.59 7.96
C ALA A 342 -15.02 55.54 8.35
N GLN A 343 -15.41 54.26 8.43
CA GLN A 343 -14.57 53.07 8.65
C GLN A 343 -15.21 51.87 7.95
N VAL A 344 -14.43 50.83 7.61
CA VAL A 344 -14.91 49.59 6.96
C VAL A 344 -15.96 48.92 7.86
N PRO A 345 -17.26 48.97 7.54
CA PRO A 345 -18.27 48.28 8.30
C PRO A 345 -18.53 46.93 7.64
N GLU A 346 -18.78 45.93 8.49
CA GLU A 346 -19.33 44.66 8.07
C GLU A 346 -20.80 44.89 7.68
N ILE A 347 -21.18 44.62 6.43
CA ILE A 347 -22.58 44.65 6.00
C ILE A 347 -23.09 43.21 5.96
N GLU A 348 -23.97 42.89 6.91
CA GLU A 348 -24.61 41.59 7.00
C GLU A 348 -25.90 41.60 6.15
N VAL A 349 -25.97 40.74 5.13
CA VAL A 349 -27.16 40.60 4.27
C VAL A 349 -27.73 39.20 4.42
N ASP A 350 -28.93 39.10 4.99
CA ASP A 350 -29.69 37.86 5.07
C ASP A 350 -30.34 37.57 3.70
N TYR A 351 -29.85 36.55 2.99
CA TYR A 351 -30.44 36.09 1.74
C TYR A 351 -31.03 34.70 1.86
N LEU A 352 -32.19 34.50 1.23
CA LEU A 352 -32.89 33.22 1.26
C LEU A 352 -32.77 32.49 -0.07
N LEU A 353 -31.97 31.42 -0.07
CA LEU A 353 -31.69 30.61 -1.24
C LEU A 353 -32.78 29.53 -1.42
N LYS A 354 -33.45 29.52 -2.57
CA LYS A 354 -34.42 28.45 -2.94
C LYS A 354 -33.89 27.69 -4.15
N ILE A 355 -33.49 26.44 -3.93
CA ILE A 355 -33.04 25.54 -5.00
C ILE A 355 -34.20 24.60 -5.36
N SER A 356 -34.55 24.55 -6.65
CA SER A 356 -35.48 23.57 -7.20
C SER A 356 -34.70 22.60 -8.08
N ALA A 357 -34.29 21.44 -7.54
CA ALA A 357 -33.64 20.38 -8.29
C ALA A 357 -34.68 19.35 -8.79
N PRO A 358 -34.89 19.17 -10.11
CA PRO A 358 -35.85 18.20 -10.64
C PRO A 358 -35.49 16.72 -10.37
N ASN A 359 -34.21 16.44 -10.07
CA ASN A 359 -33.65 15.08 -10.10
C ASN A 359 -33.23 14.52 -8.73
N PHE A 360 -33.59 15.16 -7.62
CA PHE A 360 -33.34 14.65 -6.25
C PHE A 360 -34.09 13.34 -5.90
N ARG A 361 -34.68 12.67 -6.89
CA ARG A 361 -35.58 11.53 -6.74
C ARG A 361 -34.83 10.18 -6.67
N SER A 362 -33.54 10.11 -7.05
CA SER A 362 -32.75 8.87 -6.97
C SER A 362 -32.17 8.59 -5.58
N TYR A 363 -32.01 9.61 -4.72
CA TYR A 363 -31.46 9.44 -3.37
C TYR A 363 -32.46 8.93 -2.30
N THR A 364 -33.73 8.71 -2.64
CA THR A 364 -34.80 8.43 -1.66
C THR A 364 -35.29 6.98 -1.60
N GLN A 365 -34.52 6.00 -2.11
CA GLN A 365 -34.81 4.59 -1.80
C GLN A 365 -34.15 4.07 -0.51
N ALA A 366 -33.26 4.84 0.14
CA ALA A 366 -32.61 4.44 1.40
C ALA A 366 -32.99 5.27 2.65
N LEU A 367 -33.70 6.39 2.52
CA LEU A 367 -34.09 7.24 3.65
C LEU A 367 -35.56 7.65 3.52
N SER A 368 -36.44 7.00 4.30
CA SER A 368 -37.89 7.20 4.27
C SER A 368 -38.37 8.50 4.96
N SER A 369 -37.62 9.61 4.90
CA SER A 369 -38.00 10.81 5.65
C SER A 369 -37.51 12.18 5.13
N VAL A 370 -36.97 12.30 3.91
CA VAL A 370 -36.56 13.62 3.38
C VAL A 370 -37.58 14.16 2.36
N PRO A 371 -38.12 15.39 2.51
CA PRO A 371 -39.09 15.96 1.56
C PRO A 371 -38.46 16.25 0.19
N ALA A 372 -39.27 16.29 -0.87
CA ALA A 372 -38.90 16.64 -2.25
C ALA A 372 -38.45 18.10 -2.47
N ARG A 373 -38.11 18.82 -1.40
CA ARG A 373 -37.61 20.19 -1.35
C ARG A 373 -36.58 20.26 -0.23
N LEU A 374 -35.35 20.67 -0.57
CA LEU A 374 -34.36 21.08 0.42
C LEU A 374 -34.47 22.60 0.60
N ASP A 375 -35.04 23.05 1.71
CA ASP A 375 -34.85 24.43 2.19
C ASP A 375 -33.49 24.47 2.89
N LEU A 376 -32.48 25.05 2.24
CA LEU A 376 -31.10 25.13 2.77
C LEU A 376 -30.91 26.17 3.88
N GLY A 377 -31.98 26.87 4.30
CA GLY A 377 -31.91 27.92 5.30
C GLY A 377 -31.41 29.27 4.74
N ILE A 378 -31.28 30.26 5.64
CA ILE A 378 -30.73 31.59 5.34
C ILE A 378 -29.23 31.41 5.07
N ILE A 379 -28.77 31.90 3.93
CA ILE A 379 -27.35 31.97 3.60
C ILE A 379 -26.91 33.40 3.88
N LYS A 380 -26.01 33.57 4.85
CA LYS A 380 -25.40 34.87 5.15
C LYS A 380 -24.43 35.24 4.03
N LEU A 381 -24.59 36.45 3.49
CA LEU A 381 -23.67 37.06 2.54
C LEU A 381 -22.90 38.16 3.27
N GLU A 382 -21.60 37.97 3.38
CA GLU A 382 -20.67 38.97 3.89
C GLU A 382 -20.19 39.84 2.72
N ILE A 383 -20.46 41.14 2.80
CA ILE A 383 -20.12 42.09 1.73
C ILE A 383 -19.09 43.07 2.28
N GLY A 384 -17.83 42.90 1.87
CA GLY A 384 -16.75 43.83 2.19
C GLY A 384 -16.82 45.07 1.32
N VAL A 385 -17.06 46.23 1.91
CA VAL A 385 -17.04 47.52 1.20
C VAL A 385 -15.82 48.33 1.64
N MET A 386 -15.03 48.83 0.68
CA MET A 386 -13.95 49.79 0.95
C MET A 386 -14.54 51.10 1.50
N ALA A 387 -13.82 51.80 2.39
CA ALA A 387 -14.28 53.11 2.89
C ALA A 387 -14.43 54.13 1.74
N GLY A 388 -15.61 54.75 1.60
CA GLY A 388 -15.93 55.65 0.49
C GLY A 388 -17.38 56.18 0.51
N THR A 389 -17.74 56.98 -0.49
CA THR A 389 -19.12 57.44 -0.74
C THR A 389 -19.72 56.61 -1.87
N PHE A 390 -20.89 56.02 -1.63
CA PHE A 390 -21.59 55.16 -2.59
C PHE A 390 -23.05 55.60 -2.73
N SER A 391 -23.58 55.45 -3.95
CA SER A 391 -25.01 55.55 -4.23
C SER A 391 -25.72 54.22 -3.93
N GLN A 392 -27.04 54.27 -3.68
CA GLN A 392 -27.84 53.05 -3.44
C GLN A 392 -27.80 52.07 -4.63
N GLU A 393 -27.73 52.58 -5.87
CA GLU A 393 -27.64 51.75 -7.07
C GLU A 393 -26.32 50.97 -7.15
N GLU A 394 -25.21 51.54 -6.67
CA GLU A 394 -23.90 50.86 -6.63
C GLU A 394 -23.87 49.73 -5.59
N LEU A 395 -24.52 49.93 -4.45
CA LEU A 395 -24.66 48.90 -3.41
C LEU A 395 -25.56 47.74 -3.88
N ASP A 396 -26.69 48.05 -4.50
CA ASP A 396 -27.60 47.04 -5.05
C ASP A 396 -26.93 46.20 -6.15
N LEU A 397 -26.09 46.84 -6.98
CA LEU A 397 -25.30 46.14 -8.00
C LEU A 397 -24.25 45.21 -7.41
N ALA A 398 -23.54 45.64 -6.35
CA ALA A 398 -22.54 44.81 -5.66
C ALA A 398 -23.19 43.58 -4.97
N ILE A 399 -24.36 43.76 -4.34
CA ILE A 399 -25.14 42.67 -3.76
C ILE A 399 -25.56 41.67 -4.85
N MET A 400 -26.08 42.16 -5.98
CA MET A 400 -26.48 41.29 -7.10
C MET A 400 -25.31 40.48 -7.66
N GLN A 401 -24.14 41.11 -7.85
CA GLN A 401 -22.94 40.42 -8.34
C GLN A 401 -22.43 39.35 -7.36
N ALA A 402 -22.41 39.64 -6.06
CA ALA A 402 -22.01 38.68 -5.02
C ALA A 402 -22.97 37.46 -4.96
N VAL A 403 -24.27 37.71 -5.09
CA VAL A 403 -25.30 36.66 -5.16
C VAL A 403 -25.13 35.81 -6.42
N GLU A 404 -24.89 36.42 -7.58
CA GLU A 404 -24.65 35.71 -8.83
C GLU A 404 -23.38 34.86 -8.79
N GLN A 405 -22.29 35.36 -8.22
CA GLN A 405 -21.03 34.62 -8.06
C GLN A 405 -21.20 33.42 -7.12
N LYS A 406 -21.86 33.59 -5.97
CA LYS A 406 -22.20 32.46 -5.06
C LYS A 406 -23.10 31.43 -5.72
N ASN A 407 -24.12 31.86 -6.48
CA ASN A 407 -25.00 30.96 -7.22
C ASN A 407 -24.25 30.15 -8.29
N TYR A 408 -23.29 30.77 -8.97
CA TYR A 408 -22.43 30.10 -9.94
C TYR A 408 -21.58 29.02 -9.27
N VAL A 409 -20.88 29.34 -8.17
CA VAL A 409 -20.07 28.38 -7.41
C VAL A 409 -20.90 27.22 -6.87
N ILE A 410 -22.09 27.50 -6.33
CA ILE A 410 -23.01 26.45 -5.85
C ILE A 410 -23.46 25.56 -7.01
N SER A 411 -23.71 26.11 -8.19
CA SER A 411 -24.11 25.34 -9.36
C SER A 411 -22.98 24.42 -9.85
N GLN A 412 -21.73 24.86 -9.81
CA GLN A 412 -20.56 24.02 -10.11
C GLN A 412 -20.42 22.88 -9.11
N LYS A 413 -20.52 23.17 -7.80
CA LYS A 413 -20.46 22.12 -6.76
C LYS A 413 -21.59 21.10 -6.85
N ILE A 414 -22.79 21.51 -7.29
CA ILE A 414 -23.90 20.58 -7.53
C ILE A 414 -23.58 19.67 -8.73
N ALA A 415 -23.01 20.23 -9.81
CA ALA A 415 -22.61 19.43 -10.97
C ALA A 415 -21.49 18.43 -10.62
N GLU A 416 -20.52 18.84 -9.81
CA GLU A 416 -19.47 17.96 -9.27
C GLU A 416 -20.07 16.84 -8.41
N LEU A 417 -21.02 17.18 -7.53
CA LEU A 417 -21.70 16.18 -6.70
C LEU A 417 -22.50 15.19 -7.55
N ASP A 418 -23.22 15.64 -8.58
CA ASP A 418 -23.96 14.78 -9.51
C ASP A 418 -23.01 13.85 -10.28
N ALA A 419 -21.83 14.33 -10.67
CA ALA A 419 -20.79 13.52 -11.31
C ALA A 419 -20.24 12.45 -10.37
N LEU A 420 -19.89 12.82 -9.13
CA LEU A 420 -19.41 11.90 -8.10
C LEU A 420 -20.44 10.83 -7.74
N VAL A 421 -21.73 11.19 -7.69
CA VAL A 421 -22.82 10.24 -7.46
C VAL A 421 -22.90 9.23 -8.61
N THR A 422 -22.81 9.69 -9.84
CA THR A 422 -22.83 8.83 -11.03
C THR A 422 -21.64 7.86 -11.04
N GLU A 423 -20.46 8.37 -10.67
CA GLU A 423 -19.25 7.56 -10.52
C GLU A 423 -19.38 6.52 -9.41
N ASN A 424 -19.89 6.91 -8.24
CA ASN A 424 -20.12 6.01 -7.11
C ASN A 424 -21.14 4.90 -7.45
N ASP A 425 -22.18 5.19 -8.23
CA ASP A 425 -23.12 4.19 -8.73
C ASP A 425 -22.42 3.19 -9.68
N SER A 426 -21.53 3.68 -10.55
CA SER A 426 -20.72 2.84 -11.44
C SER A 426 -19.72 1.96 -10.67
N LEU A 427 -19.03 2.52 -9.67
CA LEU A 427 -18.16 1.75 -8.78
C LEU A 427 -18.94 0.70 -8.00
N SER A 428 -20.13 1.04 -7.50
CA SER A 428 -20.99 0.10 -6.77
C SER A 428 -21.39 -1.09 -7.66
N GLN A 429 -21.70 -0.86 -8.93
CA GLN A 429 -21.98 -1.94 -9.89
C GLN A 429 -20.74 -2.79 -10.17
N THR A 430 -19.58 -2.15 -10.32
CA THR A 430 -18.30 -2.84 -10.52
C THR A 430 -17.95 -3.71 -9.30
N TYR A 431 -18.14 -3.19 -8.09
CA TYR A 431 -17.96 -3.93 -6.85
C TYR A 431 -18.87 -5.16 -6.76
N LEU A 432 -20.16 -5.03 -7.12
CA LEU A 432 -21.08 -6.15 -7.16
C LEU A 432 -20.68 -7.23 -8.18
N SER A 433 -20.15 -6.82 -9.34
CA SER A 433 -19.60 -7.75 -10.33
C SER A 433 -18.37 -8.48 -9.81
N LEU A 434 -17.44 -7.75 -9.18
CA LEU A 434 -16.23 -8.33 -8.61
C LEU A 434 -16.54 -9.30 -7.46
N LEU A 435 -17.55 -8.98 -6.65
CA LEU A 435 -18.03 -9.86 -5.57
C LEU A 435 -18.60 -11.17 -6.13
N ALA A 436 -19.29 -11.10 -7.27
CA ALA A 436 -19.79 -12.28 -7.96
C ALA A 436 -18.65 -13.13 -8.56
N ASP A 437 -17.65 -12.49 -9.18
CA ASP A 437 -16.46 -13.17 -9.70
C ASP A 437 -15.65 -13.84 -8.59
N TYR A 438 -15.50 -13.15 -7.45
CA TYR A 438 -14.85 -13.70 -6.26
C TYR A 438 -15.58 -14.95 -5.73
N SER A 439 -16.91 -14.92 -5.68
CA SER A 439 -17.71 -16.09 -5.27
C SER A 439 -17.54 -17.28 -6.23
N GLN A 440 -17.42 -17.03 -7.53
CA GLN A 440 -17.12 -18.09 -8.51
C GLN A 440 -15.71 -18.65 -8.32
N LEU A 441 -14.72 -17.79 -8.06
CA LEU A 441 -13.34 -18.19 -7.80
C LEU A 441 -13.22 -19.02 -6.52
N ASP A 442 -13.92 -18.64 -5.46
CA ASP A 442 -13.96 -19.38 -4.19
C ASP A 442 -14.59 -20.78 -4.37
N THR A 443 -15.63 -20.87 -5.18
CA THR A 443 -16.24 -22.16 -5.57
C THR A 443 -15.22 -23.03 -6.33
N ALA A 444 -14.53 -22.46 -7.33
CA ALA A 444 -13.51 -23.17 -8.09
C ALA A 444 -12.32 -23.62 -7.22
N HIS A 445 -11.92 -22.80 -6.25
CA HIS A 445 -10.87 -23.14 -5.29
C HIS A 445 -11.29 -24.31 -4.37
N SER A 446 -12.54 -24.31 -3.91
CA SER A 446 -13.11 -25.40 -3.12
C SER A 446 -13.17 -26.72 -3.89
N GLU A 447 -13.53 -26.67 -5.18
CA GLU A 447 -13.49 -27.82 -6.09
C GLU A 447 -12.06 -28.34 -6.28
N MET A 448 -11.10 -27.44 -6.54
CA MET A 448 -9.69 -27.79 -6.69
C MET A 448 -9.13 -28.45 -5.43
N THR A 449 -9.48 -27.94 -4.25
CA THR A 449 -9.07 -28.49 -2.96
C THR A 449 -9.62 -29.90 -2.74
N SER A 450 -10.87 -30.14 -3.17
CA SER A 450 -11.50 -31.46 -3.14
C SER A 450 -10.83 -32.46 -4.09
N LEU A 451 -10.48 -32.00 -5.30
CA LEU A 451 -9.72 -32.79 -6.27
C LEU A 451 -8.32 -33.14 -5.76
N TYR A 452 -7.60 -32.17 -5.17
CA TYR A 452 -6.29 -32.40 -4.58
C TYR A 452 -6.34 -33.41 -3.44
N SER A 453 -7.36 -33.31 -2.57
CA SER A 453 -7.58 -34.27 -1.48
C SER A 453 -7.81 -35.70 -2.01
N SER A 454 -8.59 -35.84 -3.08
CA SER A 454 -8.86 -37.12 -3.74
C SER A 454 -7.60 -37.71 -4.40
N LEU A 455 -6.80 -36.85 -5.05
CA LEU A 455 -5.52 -37.25 -5.64
C LEU A 455 -4.55 -37.74 -4.57
N ASN A 456 -4.46 -37.04 -3.43
CA ASN A 456 -3.59 -37.44 -2.32
C ASN A 456 -4.02 -38.78 -1.70
N GLN A 457 -5.32 -39.05 -1.57
CA GLN A 457 -5.82 -40.36 -1.14
C GLN A 457 -5.41 -41.47 -2.12
N THR A 458 -5.54 -41.21 -3.42
CA THR A 458 -5.14 -42.14 -4.48
C THR A 458 -3.63 -42.43 -4.42
N TYR A 459 -2.82 -41.40 -4.24
CA TYR A 459 -1.37 -41.53 -4.09
C TYR A 459 -1.01 -42.40 -2.87
N LYS A 460 -1.66 -42.19 -1.72
CA LYS A 460 -1.45 -43.03 -0.52
C LYS A 460 -1.81 -44.49 -0.75
N ALA A 461 -2.91 -44.76 -1.46
CA ALA A 461 -3.30 -46.12 -1.82
C ALA A 461 -2.23 -46.79 -2.70
N LEU A 462 -1.77 -46.08 -3.75
CA LEU A 462 -0.73 -46.60 -4.65
C LEU A 462 0.60 -46.85 -3.92
N SER A 463 0.97 -45.98 -2.99
CA SER A 463 2.17 -46.15 -2.16
C SER A 463 2.10 -47.40 -1.27
N ASN A 464 0.91 -47.71 -0.72
CA ASN A 464 0.69 -48.94 0.04
C ASN A 464 0.78 -50.18 -0.85
N ASP A 465 0.17 -50.14 -2.03
CA ASP A 465 0.23 -51.25 -3.00
C ASP A 465 1.67 -51.53 -3.43
N TYR A 466 2.45 -50.47 -3.72
CA TYR A 466 3.87 -50.60 -4.02
C TYR A 466 4.66 -51.25 -2.87
N THR A 467 4.36 -50.86 -1.63
CA THR A 467 5.01 -51.44 -0.44
C THR A 467 4.69 -52.92 -0.29
N GLN A 468 3.43 -53.33 -0.52
CA GLN A 468 3.03 -54.74 -0.50
C GLN A 468 3.69 -55.54 -1.61
N LEU A 469 3.74 -55.01 -2.83
CA LEU A 469 4.40 -55.65 -3.95
C LEU A 469 5.89 -55.87 -3.68
N ASN A 470 6.55 -54.88 -3.08
CA ASN A 470 7.97 -54.98 -2.75
C ASN A 470 8.23 -56.03 -1.64
N ALA A 471 7.31 -56.19 -0.69
CA ALA A 471 7.38 -57.26 0.30
C ALA A 471 7.24 -58.65 -0.35
N GLN A 472 6.25 -58.83 -1.23
CA GLN A 472 6.07 -60.08 -1.99
C GLN A 472 7.29 -60.41 -2.86
N TYR A 473 7.91 -59.41 -3.48
CA TYR A 473 9.13 -59.60 -4.25
C TYR A 473 10.31 -60.06 -3.36
N SER A 474 10.40 -59.54 -2.13
CA SER A 474 11.40 -60.01 -1.15
C SER A 474 11.17 -61.47 -0.77
N ASP A 475 9.92 -61.87 -0.51
CA ASP A 475 9.57 -63.26 -0.18
C ASP A 475 9.96 -64.22 -1.32
N ILE A 476 9.73 -63.83 -2.58
CA ILE A 476 10.13 -64.60 -3.77
C ILE A 476 11.65 -64.75 -3.86
N ILE A 477 12.41 -63.71 -3.51
CA ILE A 477 13.88 -63.77 -3.47
C ILE A 477 14.34 -64.77 -2.41
N ASP A 478 13.73 -64.77 -1.23
CA ASP A 478 14.07 -65.69 -0.15
C ASP A 478 13.77 -67.15 -0.56
N ASP A 479 12.60 -67.41 -1.15
CA ASP A 479 12.23 -68.73 -1.70
C ASP A 479 13.23 -69.19 -2.77
N TYR A 480 13.62 -68.30 -3.68
CA TYR A 480 14.62 -68.59 -4.72
C TYR A 480 15.98 -68.99 -4.11
N ASN A 481 16.42 -68.26 -3.08
CA ASN A 481 17.70 -68.55 -2.41
C ASN A 481 17.68 -69.91 -1.70
N VAL A 482 16.56 -70.26 -1.06
CA VAL A 482 16.37 -71.59 -0.44
C VAL A 482 16.46 -72.69 -1.50
N LEU A 483 15.70 -72.57 -2.60
CA LEU A 483 15.73 -73.55 -3.69
C LEU A 483 17.12 -73.69 -4.33
N SER A 484 17.84 -72.57 -4.47
CA SER A 484 19.22 -72.59 -4.97
C SER A 484 20.14 -73.39 -4.04
N SER A 485 20.03 -73.20 -2.71
CA SER A 485 20.81 -73.95 -1.73
C SER A 485 20.48 -75.44 -1.77
N GLU A 486 19.20 -75.81 -1.85
CA GLU A 486 18.78 -77.21 -1.92
C GLU A 486 19.31 -77.89 -3.20
N ASN A 487 19.34 -77.16 -4.32
CA ASN A 487 19.90 -77.64 -5.57
C ASN A 487 21.43 -77.87 -5.48
N ASP A 488 22.15 -76.99 -4.79
CA ASP A 488 23.59 -77.16 -4.53
C ASP A 488 23.86 -78.39 -3.66
N ASP A 489 23.06 -78.61 -2.62
CA ASP A 489 23.13 -79.81 -1.77
C ASP A 489 22.86 -81.09 -2.59
N LEU A 490 21.85 -81.07 -3.46
CA LEU A 490 21.52 -82.20 -4.33
C LEU A 490 22.68 -82.53 -5.27
N ASN A 491 23.29 -81.51 -5.89
CA ASN A 491 24.46 -81.69 -6.77
C ASN A 491 25.66 -82.27 -6.01
N ASN A 492 25.83 -81.89 -4.75
CA ASN A 492 26.89 -82.44 -3.90
C ASN A 492 26.64 -83.92 -3.56
N TRP A 493 25.38 -84.29 -3.28
CA TRP A 493 24.97 -85.68 -3.09
C TRP A 493 25.18 -86.55 -4.34
N VAL A 494 24.85 -86.03 -5.53
CA VAL A 494 25.11 -86.71 -6.80
C VAL A 494 26.60 -86.97 -6.98
N THR A 495 27.44 -85.97 -6.71
CA THR A 495 28.90 -86.10 -6.78
C THR A 495 29.45 -87.16 -5.81
N ILE A 496 28.93 -87.21 -4.58
CA ILE A 496 29.32 -88.22 -3.58
C ILE A 496 28.89 -89.62 -4.04
N PHE A 497 27.69 -89.75 -4.60
CA PHE A 497 27.17 -91.01 -5.11
C PHE A 497 28.04 -91.55 -6.26
N ASP A 498 28.43 -90.68 -7.20
CA ASP A 498 29.33 -91.04 -8.31
C ASP A 498 30.70 -91.52 -7.80
N ILE A 499 31.30 -90.82 -6.83
CA ILE A 499 32.57 -91.23 -6.19
C ILE A 499 32.44 -92.60 -5.50
N HIS A 500 31.30 -92.87 -4.84
CA HIS A 500 31.06 -94.15 -4.18
C HIS A 500 30.94 -95.28 -5.20
N ASN A 501 30.25 -95.03 -6.32
CA ASN A 501 30.08 -95.98 -7.40
C ASN A 501 31.42 -96.32 -8.07
N ASP A 502 32.24 -95.31 -8.35
CA ASP A 502 33.60 -95.50 -8.89
C ASP A 502 34.50 -96.30 -7.94
N ARG A 503 34.39 -96.07 -6.62
CA ARG A 503 35.11 -96.89 -5.62
C ARG A 503 34.64 -98.34 -5.60
N GLN A 504 33.34 -98.60 -5.71
CA GLN A 504 32.79 -99.96 -5.79
C GLN A 504 33.32 -100.71 -7.01
N ILE A 505 33.37 -100.04 -8.18
CA ILE A 505 33.94 -100.56 -9.41
C ILE A 505 35.44 -100.88 -9.20
N GLY A 506 36.21 -99.94 -8.65
CA GLY A 506 37.64 -100.16 -8.36
C GLY A 506 37.92 -101.30 -7.38
N ILE A 507 37.08 -101.48 -6.35
CA ILE A 507 37.17 -102.63 -5.42
C ILE A 507 36.86 -103.94 -6.16
N HIS A 508 35.84 -103.95 -7.01
CA HIS A 508 35.47 -105.13 -7.79
C HIS A 508 36.61 -105.54 -8.75
N GLU A 509 37.22 -104.57 -9.43
CA GLU A 509 38.41 -104.79 -10.27
C GLU A 509 39.62 -105.28 -9.47
N ALA A 510 39.88 -104.69 -8.29
CA ALA A 510 40.95 -105.13 -7.40
C ALA A 510 40.74 -106.55 -6.87
N ILE A 511 39.51 -106.93 -6.52
CA ILE A 511 39.14 -108.30 -6.13
C ILE A 511 39.38 -109.27 -7.30
N ASN A 512 39.01 -108.88 -8.51
CA ASN A 512 39.25 -109.70 -9.70
C ASN A 512 40.75 -109.84 -10.01
N ALA A 513 41.54 -108.78 -9.84
CA ALA A 513 43.00 -108.83 -9.95
C ALA A 513 43.65 -109.73 -8.89
N LEU A 514 43.18 -109.67 -7.63
CA LEU A 514 43.62 -110.56 -6.53
C LEU A 514 43.27 -112.03 -6.79
N LYS A 515 42.10 -112.30 -7.38
CA LYS A 515 41.73 -113.66 -7.82
C LYS A 515 42.63 -114.17 -8.95
N CYS A 516 43.04 -113.30 -9.87
CA CYS A 516 44.05 -113.66 -10.89
C CYS A 516 45.44 -113.88 -10.29
N ALA A 517 45.86 -113.06 -9.31
CA ALA A 517 47.17 -113.18 -8.67
C ALA A 517 47.31 -114.44 -7.80
N THR A 518 46.22 -114.92 -7.19
CA THR A 518 46.19 -116.18 -6.42
C THR A 518 46.12 -117.44 -7.29
N GLN A 519 46.00 -117.29 -8.61
CA GLN A 519 46.09 -118.38 -9.60
C GLN A 519 47.46 -118.46 -10.30
N MET A 520 48.45 -117.64 -9.91
CA MET A 520 49.82 -117.78 -10.40
C MET A 520 50.59 -118.82 -9.56
N PRO A 521 51.15 -119.89 -10.18
CA PRO A 521 52.04 -120.84 -9.49
C PRO A 521 53.38 -120.19 -9.10
N GLN A 522 54.00 -120.68 -8.03
CA GLN A 522 55.38 -120.36 -7.61
C GLN A 522 56.40 -120.45 -8.75
#